data_AF-A0A2I3N866-F1
#
_entry.id   AF-A0A2I3N866-F1
#
_cell.length_a   1.000
_cell.length_b   1.000
_cell.length_c   1.000
_cell.angle_alpha   90.00
_cell.angle_beta   90.00
_cell.angle_gamma   90.00
#
_symmetry.space_group_name_H-M   'P 1'
#
loop_
_entity.id
_entity.type
_entity.pdbx_description
1 polymer ?
#
loop_
_entity_poly.entity_id
_entity_poly.type
_entity_poly.pdbx_seq_one_letter_code
_entity_poly.pdbx_strand_id
1 'polypeptide(L)'
;MAKYLAQIIVMGVQVVGRAFARALRQEFAASRAAADARGRAGHRSAAASNLSGLSLQEAQQILNVSKLSPEEVQKNYEHLFKVNDKSVGGSFYLQSKKWGLTMLPKLISNSWPQAILLPWPPKMLGVHA
;
A
#
# COMPACT_ATOMS: atom_id res chain seq x y z
N MET A 1 6.31 7.31 40.43
CA MET A 1 7.01 6.99 39.16
C MET A 1 6.07 6.87 37.95
N ALA A 2 5.00 6.07 37.99
CA ALA A 2 4.11 5.84 36.83
C ALA A 2 3.44 7.09 36.23
N LYS A 3 3.12 8.10 37.05
CA LYS A 3 2.46 9.36 36.62
C LYS A 3 3.26 10.16 35.60
N TYR A 4 4.60 10.19 35.73
CA TYR A 4 5.47 10.94 34.82
C TYR A 4 5.62 10.25 33.46
N LEU A 5 5.66 8.92 33.46
CA LEU A 5 5.71 8.13 32.22
C LEU A 5 4.43 8.30 31.40
N ALA A 6 3.27 8.25 32.05
CA ALA A 6 1.99 8.50 31.39
C ALA A 6 1.93 9.91 30.77
N GLN A 7 2.44 10.91 31.48
CA GLN A 7 2.43 12.30 31.02
C GLN A 7 3.35 12.51 29.80
N ILE A 8 4.52 11.87 29.76
CA ILE A 8 5.43 11.92 28.61
C ILE A 8 4.78 11.25 27.38
N ILE A 9 4.13 10.09 27.57
CA ILE A 9 3.45 9.38 26.48
C ILE A 9 2.30 10.22 25.91
N VAL A 10 1.46 10.80 26.76
CA VAL A 10 0.33 11.64 26.34
C VAL A 10 0.84 12.86 25.56
N MET A 11 1.88 13.52 26.07
CA MET A 11 2.46 14.70 25.43
C MET A 11 3.08 14.36 24.06
N GLY A 12 3.76 13.21 23.95
CA GLY A 12 4.30 12.71 22.69
C GLY A 12 3.21 12.40 21.65
N VAL A 13 2.14 11.71 22.04
CA VAL A 13 1.03 11.37 21.15
C VAL A 13 0.30 12.62 20.65
N GLN A 14 0.12 13.63 21.50
CA GLN A 14 -0.55 14.88 21.10
C GLN A 14 0.25 15.67 20.06
N VAL A 15 1.57 15.72 20.19
CA VAL A 15 2.44 16.43 19.23
C VAL A 15 2.45 15.72 17.88
N VAL A 16 2.67 14.40 17.87
CA VAL A 16 2.70 13.61 16.63
C VAL A 16 1.33 13.56 15.96
N GLY A 17 0.26 13.32 16.72
CA GLY A 17 -1.10 13.25 16.20
C GLY A 17 -1.56 14.55 15.55
N ARG A 18 -1.22 15.71 16.12
CA ARG A 18 -1.55 17.02 15.54
C ARG A 18 -0.77 17.29 14.25
N ALA A 19 0.51 16.93 14.18
CA ALA A 19 1.31 17.09 12.97
C ALA A 19 0.80 16.20 11.82
N PHE A 20 0.47 14.94 12.12
CA PHE A 20 -0.11 14.01 11.17
C PHE A 20 -1.48 14.47 10.63
N ALA A 21 -2.39 14.90 11.51
CA ALA A 21 -3.68 15.43 11.10
C ALA A 21 -3.55 16.70 10.24
N ARG A 22 -2.58 17.57 10.53
CA ARG A 22 -2.27 18.74 9.70
C ARG A 22 -1.76 18.35 8.32
N ALA A 23 -0.84 17.39 8.23
CA ALA A 23 -0.31 16.91 6.97
C ALA A 23 -1.41 16.31 6.07
N LEU A 24 -2.27 15.44 6.61
CA LEU A 24 -3.40 14.89 5.86
C LEU A 24 -4.36 15.99 5.40
N ARG A 25 -4.73 16.91 6.29
CA ARG A 25 -5.64 18.01 5.94
C ARG A 25 -5.05 18.93 4.87
N GLN A 26 -3.73 19.14 4.90
CA GLN A 26 -3.01 19.96 3.94
C GLN A 26 -2.95 19.27 2.57
N GLU A 27 -2.71 17.97 2.53
CA GLU A 27 -2.76 17.16 1.30
C GLU A 27 -4.17 17.20 0.70
N PHE A 28 -5.22 16.89 1.47
CA PHE A 28 -6.60 16.93 0.98
C PHE A 28 -7.01 18.34 0.50
N ALA A 29 -6.61 19.40 1.21
CA ALA A 29 -6.90 20.78 0.80
C ALA A 29 -6.14 21.17 -0.47
N ALA A 30 -4.87 20.78 -0.59
CA ALA A 30 -4.06 21.04 -1.77
C ALA A 30 -4.56 20.24 -2.99
N SER A 31 -4.91 18.97 -2.80
CA SER A 31 -5.51 18.11 -3.83
C SER A 31 -6.87 18.66 -4.28
N ARG A 32 -7.69 19.15 -3.35
CA ARG A 32 -8.99 19.76 -3.69
C ARG A 32 -8.82 21.10 -4.42
N ALA A 33 -7.92 21.96 -3.98
CA ALA A 33 -7.62 23.22 -4.66
C ALA A 33 -7.06 22.99 -6.08
N ALA A 34 -6.22 21.96 -6.27
CA ALA A 34 -5.71 21.56 -7.58
C ALA A 34 -6.81 20.97 -8.48
N ALA A 35 -7.74 20.19 -7.92
CA ALA A 35 -8.91 19.68 -8.64
C ALA A 35 -9.86 20.82 -9.05
N ASP A 36 -10.12 21.79 -8.17
CA ASP A 36 -10.97 22.96 -8.44
C ASP A 36 -10.35 23.89 -9.50
N ALA A 37 -9.01 24.07 -9.48
CA ALA A 37 -8.28 24.80 -10.51
C ALA A 37 -8.38 24.12 -11.89
N ARG A 38 -8.38 22.78 -11.92
CA ARG A 38 -8.59 21.99 -13.14
C ARG A 38 -10.06 22.00 -13.59
N GLY A 39 -10.99 22.11 -12.65
CA GLY A 39 -12.43 22.19 -12.90
C GLY A 39 -12.88 23.45 -13.65
N ARG A 40 -12.17 24.58 -13.50
CA ARG A 40 -12.50 25.84 -14.21
C ARG A 40 -12.00 25.89 -15.66
N ALA A 41 -10.97 25.11 -16.03
CA ALA A 41 -10.44 25.07 -17.40
C ALA A 41 -11.07 23.96 -18.28
N GLY A 42 -11.81 23.01 -17.71
CA GLY A 42 -12.25 21.78 -18.40
C GLY A 42 -13.74 21.69 -18.80
N HIS A 43 -14.51 22.77 -18.68
CA HIS A 43 -15.98 22.74 -18.78
C HIS A 43 -16.57 22.64 -20.21
N ARG A 44 -15.81 22.26 -21.24
CA ARG A 44 -16.35 22.11 -22.61
C ARG A 44 -16.24 20.73 -23.28
N SER A 45 -15.51 19.75 -22.72
CA SER A 45 -15.33 18.46 -23.44
C SER A 45 -15.31 17.17 -22.59
N ALA A 46 -15.51 17.21 -21.27
CA ALA A 46 -15.31 16.02 -20.41
C ALA A 46 -16.59 15.42 -19.78
N ALA A 47 -17.75 16.08 -19.89
CA ALA A 47 -18.98 15.61 -19.21
C ALA A 47 -19.79 14.57 -19.99
N ALA A 48 -19.53 14.38 -21.29
CA ALA A 48 -20.34 13.52 -22.15
C ALA A 48 -19.84 12.05 -22.26
N SER A 49 -18.73 11.69 -21.62
CA SER A 49 -18.03 10.40 -21.89
C SER A 49 -17.86 9.46 -20.68
N ASN A 50 -18.42 9.78 -19.51
CA ASN A 50 -18.08 9.05 -18.28
C ASN A 50 -19.25 8.20 -17.75
N LEU A 51 -19.49 7.02 -18.33
CA LEU A 51 -20.28 5.97 -17.64
C LEU A 51 -19.44 5.24 -16.58
N SER A 52 -18.11 5.22 -16.72
CA SER A 52 -17.16 4.49 -15.87
C SER A 52 -16.05 5.36 -15.28
N GLY A 53 -16.04 6.68 -15.56
CA GLY A 53 -14.91 7.56 -15.20
C GLY A 53 -13.62 7.28 -15.97
N LEU A 54 -13.65 6.38 -16.97
CA LEU A 54 -12.54 6.10 -17.89
C LEU A 54 -12.77 6.84 -19.21
N SER A 55 -11.79 7.64 -19.62
CA SER A 55 -11.80 8.25 -20.95
C SER A 55 -11.52 7.20 -22.03
N LEU A 56 -12.00 7.47 -23.25
CA LEU A 56 -11.74 6.60 -24.42
C LEU A 56 -10.24 6.44 -24.68
N GLN A 57 -9.46 7.51 -24.50
CA GLN A 57 -8.01 7.49 -24.65
C GLN A 57 -7.36 6.58 -23.60
N GLU A 58 -7.78 6.68 -22.34
CA GLU A 58 -7.29 5.79 -21.29
C GLU A 58 -7.65 4.34 -21.57
N ALA A 59 -8.86 4.07 -22.04
CA ALA A 59 -9.28 2.71 -22.42
C ALA A 59 -8.42 2.15 -23.57
N GLN A 60 -8.12 2.96 -24.58
CA GLN A 60 -7.23 2.58 -25.68
C GLN A 60 -5.79 2.30 -25.22
N GLN A 61 -5.27 3.10 -24.29
CA GLN A 61 -3.94 2.89 -23.70
C GLN A 61 -3.88 1.61 -22.85
N ILE A 62 -4.91 1.36 -22.02
CA ILE A 62 -5.01 0.14 -21.21
C ILE A 62 -5.05 -1.10 -22.11
N LEU A 63 -5.85 -1.05 -23.19
CA LEU A 63 -5.94 -2.14 -24.17
C LEU A 63 -4.77 -2.16 -25.17
N ASN A 64 -3.86 -1.20 -25.09
CA ASN A 64 -2.73 -1.05 -26.01
C ASN A 64 -3.15 -1.10 -27.50
N VAL A 65 -4.20 -0.36 -27.86
CA VAL A 65 -4.73 -0.27 -29.23
C VAL A 65 -4.74 1.17 -29.72
N SER A 66 -4.26 1.39 -30.93
CA SER A 66 -4.28 2.71 -31.59
C SER A 66 -5.48 2.89 -32.52
N LYS A 67 -6.07 1.78 -32.98
CA LYS A 67 -7.24 1.73 -33.86
C LYS A 67 -8.34 0.95 -33.16
N LEU A 68 -9.58 1.43 -33.28
CA LEU A 68 -10.77 0.76 -32.74
C LEU A 68 -11.24 -0.34 -33.70
N SER A 69 -10.35 -1.29 -34.02
CA SER A 69 -10.74 -2.51 -34.74
C SER A 69 -11.21 -3.57 -33.73
N PRO A 70 -12.37 -4.21 -33.95
CA PRO A 70 -12.91 -5.19 -33.01
C PRO A 70 -11.97 -6.40 -32.84
N GLU A 71 -11.22 -6.76 -33.88
CA GLU A 71 -10.27 -7.88 -33.85
C GLU A 71 -9.06 -7.58 -32.96
N GLU A 72 -8.45 -6.39 -33.06
CA GLU A 72 -7.31 -6.02 -32.22
C GLU A 72 -7.73 -5.83 -30.77
N VAL A 73 -8.90 -5.23 -30.54
CA VAL A 73 -9.47 -5.05 -29.20
C VAL A 73 -9.67 -6.40 -28.52
N GLN A 74 -10.30 -7.36 -29.21
CA GLN A 74 -10.55 -8.69 -28.64
C GLN A 74 -9.25 -9.44 -28.35
N LYS A 75 -8.30 -9.42 -29.28
CA LYS A 75 -7.00 -10.08 -29.13
C LYS A 75 -6.21 -9.53 -27.94
N ASN A 76 -6.12 -8.20 -27.81
CA ASN A 76 -5.38 -7.58 -26.72
C ASN A 76 -6.10 -7.75 -25.39
N TYR A 77 -7.43 -7.69 -25.38
CA TYR A 77 -8.24 -7.97 -24.20
C TYR A 77 -7.96 -9.39 -23.67
N GLU A 78 -8.06 -10.41 -24.52
CA GLU A 78 -7.82 -11.80 -24.12
C GLU A 78 -6.40 -12.01 -23.61
N HIS A 79 -5.41 -11.39 -24.26
CA HIS A 79 -4.02 -11.45 -23.81
C HIS A 79 -3.85 -10.83 -22.42
N LEU A 80 -4.29 -9.59 -22.23
CA LEU A 80 -4.18 -8.87 -20.97
C LEU A 80 -4.96 -9.56 -19.85
N PHE A 81 -6.14 -10.10 -20.16
CA PHE A 81 -6.92 -10.85 -19.18
C PHE A 81 -6.20 -12.13 -18.75
N LYS A 82 -5.65 -12.90 -19.70
CA LYS A 82 -4.95 -14.15 -19.43
C LYS A 82 -3.67 -13.95 -18.60
N VAL A 83 -2.87 -12.93 -18.91
CA VAL A 83 -1.61 -12.68 -18.16
C VAL A 83 -1.87 -12.10 -16.76
N ASN A 84 -3.00 -11.44 -16.55
CA ASN A 84 -3.40 -10.93 -15.25
C ASN A 84 -4.24 -11.93 -14.43
N ASP A 85 -4.52 -13.11 -14.98
CA ASP A 85 -5.26 -14.13 -14.27
C ASP A 85 -4.49 -14.56 -13.02
N LYS A 86 -5.14 -14.44 -11.86
CA LYS A 86 -4.55 -14.72 -10.55
C LYS A 86 -4.16 -16.19 -10.38
N SER A 87 -4.85 -17.10 -11.09
CA SER A 87 -4.57 -18.54 -11.06
C SER A 87 -3.31 -18.91 -11.86
N VAL A 88 -2.93 -18.09 -12.84
CA VAL A 88 -1.79 -18.38 -13.75
C VAL A 88 -0.50 -17.72 -13.29
N GLY A 89 -0.55 -16.67 -12.47
CA GLY A 89 0.66 -15.90 -12.14
C GLY A 89 0.56 -15.01 -10.91
N GLY A 90 -0.21 -15.37 -9.88
CA GLY A 90 -0.25 -14.60 -8.63
C GLY A 90 1.18 -14.28 -8.15
N SER A 91 1.48 -13.02 -7.84
CA SER A 91 2.89 -12.64 -7.63
C SER A 91 3.48 -13.32 -6.39
N PHE A 92 4.64 -13.97 -6.56
CA PHE A 92 5.37 -14.62 -5.46
C PHE A 92 5.61 -13.66 -4.29
N TYR A 93 5.82 -12.37 -4.58
CA TYR A 93 6.01 -11.33 -3.57
C TYR A 93 4.73 -11.08 -2.74
N LEU A 94 3.57 -10.95 -3.37
CA LEU A 94 2.30 -10.75 -2.67
C LEU A 94 1.92 -12.02 -1.88
N GLN A 95 2.17 -13.19 -2.44
CA GLN A 95 1.97 -14.47 -1.76
C GLN A 95 2.90 -14.60 -0.54
N SER A 96 4.20 -14.35 -0.70
CA SER A 96 5.20 -14.43 0.36
C SER A 96 4.96 -13.43 1.48
N LYS A 97 4.49 -12.21 1.17
CA LYS A 97 4.09 -11.25 2.22
C LYS A 97 2.89 -11.73 3.02
N LYS A 98 1.84 -12.22 2.35
CA LYS A 98 0.64 -12.72 3.03
C LYS A 98 0.95 -13.97 3.85
N TRP A 99 1.67 -14.92 3.27
CA TRP A 99 2.14 -16.12 3.96
C TRP A 99 3.05 -15.78 5.14
N GLY A 100 4.06 -14.94 4.93
CA GLY A 100 4.97 -14.49 5.97
C GLY A 100 4.23 -13.85 7.15
N LEU A 101 3.27 -12.96 6.88
CA LEU A 101 2.47 -12.32 7.93
C LEU A 101 1.60 -13.32 8.71
N THR A 102 1.06 -14.35 8.04
CA THR A 102 0.26 -15.40 8.71
C THR A 102 1.11 -16.42 9.47
N MET A 103 2.33 -16.66 9.04
CA MET A 103 3.22 -17.67 9.62
C MET A 103 4.07 -17.10 10.76
N LEU A 104 4.37 -15.80 10.76
CA LEU A 104 5.21 -15.14 11.77
C LEU A 104 4.74 -15.41 13.21
N PRO A 105 3.44 -15.24 13.56
CA PRO A 105 2.98 -15.49 14.92
C PRO A 105 3.10 -16.96 15.30
N LYS A 106 2.88 -17.88 14.35
CA LYS A 106 3.00 -19.32 14.58
C LYS A 106 4.45 -19.75 14.80
N LEU A 107 5.37 -19.19 14.02
CA LEU A 107 6.80 -19.47 14.15
C LEU A 107 7.36 -18.94 15.48
N ILE A 108 6.95 -17.72 15.87
CA ILE A 108 7.35 -17.13 17.17
C ILE A 108 6.77 -17.96 18.32
N SER A 109 5.48 -18.31 18.27
CA SER A 109 4.80 -19.09 19.32
C SER A 109 5.38 -20.50 19.48
N ASN A 110 5.80 -21.15 18.39
CA ASN A 110 6.35 -22.51 18.44
C ASN A 110 7.83 -22.54 18.85
N SER A 111 8.59 -21.46 18.61
CA SER A 111 10.03 -21.39 18.91
C SER A 111 10.32 -20.85 20.32
N TRP A 112 9.44 -20.00 20.88
CA TRP A 112 9.61 -19.41 22.20
C TRP A 112 9.82 -20.41 23.36
N PRO A 113 9.08 -21.54 23.46
CA PRO A 113 9.31 -22.52 24.52
C PRO A 113 10.72 -23.12 24.48
N GLN A 114 11.25 -23.36 23.27
CA GLN A 114 12.58 -23.94 23.08
C GLN A 114 13.70 -22.94 23.41
N ALA A 115 13.49 -21.66 23.12
CA ALA A 115 14.43 -20.58 23.44
C ALA A 115 14.52 -20.32 24.96
N ILE A 116 13.42 -20.49 25.70
CA ILE A 116 13.38 -20.31 27.16
C ILE A 116 14.00 -21.52 27.89
N LEU A 117 13.90 -22.72 27.30
CA LEU A 117 14.46 -23.96 27.86
C LEU A 117 15.96 -24.14 27.59
N LEU A 118 16.56 -23.31 26.73
CA LEU A 118 18.00 -23.35 26.49
C LEU A 118 18.75 -22.77 27.70
N PRO A 119 19.72 -23.50 28.28
CA PRO A 119 20.57 -22.96 29.33
C PRO A 119 21.33 -21.75 28.79
N TRP A 120 21.32 -20.65 29.54
CA TRP A 120 21.94 -19.39 29.14
C TRP A 120 23.43 -19.61 28.83
N PRO A 121 23.98 -19.08 27.72
CA PRO A 121 25.40 -19.20 27.43
C PRO A 121 26.21 -18.53 28.55
N PRO A 122 27.26 -19.18 29.08
CA PRO A 122 28.05 -18.62 30.17
C PRO A 122 28.68 -17.29 29.73
N LYS A 123 28.50 -16.26 30.57
CA LYS A 123 29.11 -14.93 30.36
C LYS A 123 30.61 -15.10 30.23
N MET A 124 31.16 -14.82 29.04
CA MET A 124 32.61 -14.73 28.86
C MET A 124 33.08 -13.46 29.59
N LEU A 125 33.63 -13.64 30.79
CA LEU A 125 34.30 -12.58 31.54
C LEU A 125 35.46 -12.08 30.68
N GLY A 126 35.41 -10.80 30.32
CA GLY A 126 36.48 -10.11 29.63
C GLY A 126 37.75 -10.14 30.47
N VAL A 127 38.79 -10.76 29.91
CA VAL A 127 40.14 -10.67 30.46
C VAL A 127 40.73 -9.39 29.89
N HIS A 128 40.87 -8.37 30.75
CA HIS A 128 41.67 -7.19 30.48
C HIS A 128 43.13 -7.62 30.31
N ALA A 129 43.80 -7.08 29.28
CA ALA A 129 45.24 -6.90 29.20
C ALA A 129 45.50 -5.42 28.94
#